data_AF-A0A9W8E4C5-F1
#
_entry.id   AF-A0A9W8E4C5-F1
#
_cell.length_a   1.000
_cell.length_b   1.000
_cell.length_c   1.000
_cell.angle_alpha   90.00
_cell.angle_beta   90.00
_cell.angle_gamma   90.00
#
_symmetry.space_group_name_H-M   'P 1'
#
loop_
_entity.id
_entity.type
_entity.pdbx_description
1 polymer ?
#
loop_
_entity_poly.entity_id
_entity_poly.type
_entity_poly.pdbx_seq_one_letter_code
_entity_poly.pdbx_strand_id
1 'polypeptide(L)'
;MVQRWQSTGLYDQLEAVKTVFIEPRQAGKREFEKFLTQFNHLARDRTKPDNGGPSGGLMFAVYRGKISEGIDFSDDACRAVINIGIPFPYMKNVQVMLKQKYNDEAAEASAYPRLKGSEWYSTQAYRAMNQALGRCIRHRRDWGAIIFLESRFTSSMHVRKLSKWIRTRVKPFHHFDQAIGEIQTFMEHWSEHSSSPATPVVIEILDEDL
;
A
#
# COMPACT_ATOMS: atom_id res chain seq x y z
N MET A 1 16.24 1.90 2.42
CA MET A 1 15.69 0.53 2.34
C MET A 1 16.35 -0.24 1.20
N VAL A 2 16.07 0.07 -0.07
CA VAL A 2 16.62 -0.66 -1.24
C VAL A 2 18.15 -0.80 -1.19
N GLN A 3 18.90 0.28 -0.95
CA GLN A 3 20.37 0.21 -0.83
C GLN A 3 20.86 -0.77 0.24
N ARG A 4 20.16 -0.85 1.37
CA ARG A 4 20.48 -1.83 2.41
C ARG A 4 20.23 -3.25 1.91
N TRP A 5 19.10 -3.48 1.24
CA TRP A 5 18.76 -4.79 0.69
C TRP A 5 19.73 -5.27 -0.39
N GLN A 6 20.25 -4.34 -1.19
CA GLN A 6 21.34 -4.60 -2.12
C GLN A 6 22.61 -5.01 -1.39
N SER A 7 23.00 -4.29 -0.33
CA SER A 7 24.19 -4.65 0.46
C SER A 7 24.06 -5.99 1.21
N THR A 8 22.85 -6.39 1.57
CA THR A 8 22.57 -7.63 2.33
C THR A 8 22.26 -8.84 1.43
N GLY A 9 22.19 -8.66 0.10
CA GLY A 9 21.79 -9.73 -0.85
C GLY A 9 20.28 -10.04 -0.88
N LEU A 10 19.47 -9.46 0.01
CA LEU A 10 18.01 -9.60 0.00
C LEU A 10 17.39 -9.11 -1.31
N TYR A 11 17.98 -8.08 -1.92
CA TYR A 11 17.50 -7.57 -3.21
C TYR A 11 17.60 -8.63 -4.30
N ASP A 12 18.69 -9.40 -4.34
CA ASP A 12 18.89 -10.46 -5.34
C ASP A 12 17.94 -11.63 -5.09
N GLN A 13 17.65 -11.95 -3.82
CA GLN A 13 16.63 -12.93 -3.46
C GLN A 13 15.23 -12.53 -3.94
N LEU A 14 14.90 -11.23 -3.88
CA LEU A 14 13.64 -10.71 -4.42
C LEU A 14 13.62 -10.78 -5.95
N GLU A 15 14.71 -10.36 -6.61
CA GLU A 15 14.83 -10.41 -8.08
C GLU A 15 14.81 -11.84 -8.64
N ALA A 16 15.25 -12.84 -7.87
CA ALA A 16 15.12 -14.24 -8.24
C ALA A 16 13.66 -14.72 -8.32
N VAL A 17 12.76 -14.09 -7.57
CA VAL A 17 11.33 -14.46 -7.52
C VAL A 17 10.48 -13.56 -8.42
N LYS A 18 10.71 -12.24 -8.39
CA LYS A 18 9.95 -11.24 -9.15
C LYS A 18 10.84 -10.16 -9.71
N THR A 19 10.55 -9.69 -10.92
CA THR A 19 11.24 -8.53 -11.47
C THR A 19 10.92 -7.29 -10.63
N VAL A 20 11.96 -6.65 -10.10
CA VAL A 20 11.81 -5.51 -9.19
C VAL A 20 11.73 -4.20 -9.99
N PHE A 21 10.71 -3.40 -9.70
CA PHE A 21 10.47 -2.09 -10.27
C PHE A 21 10.54 -1.04 -9.16
N ILE A 22 11.29 0.04 -9.39
CA ILE A 22 11.40 1.15 -8.43
C ILE A 22 10.83 2.41 -9.07
N GLU A 23 9.92 3.09 -8.37
CA GLU A 23 9.31 4.33 -8.85
C GLU A 23 10.39 5.37 -9.20
N PRO A 24 10.46 5.82 -10.46
CA PRO A 24 11.44 6.81 -10.87
C PRO A 24 11.08 8.19 -10.33
N ARG A 25 12.03 8.85 -9.64
CA ARG A 25 11.81 10.14 -8.97
C ARG A 25 11.49 11.32 -9.90
N GLN A 26 12.04 11.32 -11.11
CA GLN A 26 11.91 12.42 -12.07
C GLN A 26 11.67 11.92 -13.50
N ALA A 27 10.97 10.80 -13.67
CA ALA A 27 10.66 10.32 -15.00
C ALA A 27 9.77 11.30 -15.77
N GLY A 28 10.16 11.59 -17.01
CA GLY A 28 9.29 12.23 -17.98
C GLY A 28 8.06 11.36 -18.27
N LYS A 29 6.99 11.95 -18.81
CA LYS A 29 5.72 11.24 -19.07
C LYS A 29 5.92 9.93 -19.86
N ARG A 30 6.70 9.98 -20.95
CA ARG A 30 6.96 8.82 -21.82
C ARG A 30 7.75 7.70 -21.12
N GLU A 31 8.74 8.05 -20.31
CA GLU A 31 9.53 7.07 -19.56
C GLU A 31 8.66 6.37 -18.52
N PHE A 32 7.81 7.14 -17.83
CA PHE A 32 6.87 6.60 -16.87
C PHE A 32 5.81 5.69 -17.51
N GLU A 33 5.28 6.06 -18.69
CA GLU A 33 4.37 5.21 -19.46
C GLU A 33 5.03 3.90 -19.89
N LYS A 34 6.29 3.93 -20.32
CA LYS A 34 7.05 2.71 -20.65
C LYS A 34 7.24 1.82 -19.43
N PHE A 35 7.64 2.40 -18.30
CA PHE A 35 7.80 1.70 -17.02
C PHE A 35 6.51 0.98 -16.60
N LEU A 36 5.36 1.66 -16.65
CA LEU A 36 4.06 1.06 -16.32
C LEU A 36 3.64 -0.02 -17.31
N THR A 37 3.92 0.18 -18.60
CA THR A 37 3.61 -0.80 -19.64
C THR A 37 4.38 -2.09 -19.41
N GLN A 38 5.68 -1.99 -19.09
CA GLN A 38 6.52 -3.15 -18.76
C GLN A 38 6.03 -3.87 -17.50
N PHE A 39 5.71 -3.11 -16.45
CA PHE A 39 5.17 -3.70 -15.22
C PHE A 39 3.84 -4.43 -15.47
N ASN A 40 2.89 -3.80 -16.16
CA ASN A 40 1.59 -4.40 -16.44
C ASN A 40 1.68 -5.62 -17.35
N HIS A 41 2.63 -5.63 -18.29
CA HIS A 41 2.89 -6.79 -19.12
C HIS A 41 3.35 -7.98 -18.27
N LEU A 42 4.36 -7.78 -17.42
CA LEU A 42 4.84 -8.84 -16.53
C LEU A 42 3.80 -9.26 -15.48
N ALA A 43 3.02 -8.32 -14.95
CA ALA A 43 1.99 -8.63 -13.95
C ALA A 43 0.88 -9.52 -14.52
N ARG A 44 0.57 -9.37 -15.81
CA ARG A 44 -0.44 -10.18 -16.51
C ARG A 44 0.11 -11.45 -17.13
N ASP A 45 1.43 -11.54 -17.26
CA ASP A 45 2.08 -12.74 -17.75
C ASP A 45 2.03 -13.83 -16.68
N ARG A 46 1.17 -14.83 -16.91
CA ARG A 46 1.01 -16.00 -16.04
C ARG A 46 1.97 -17.13 -16.40
N THR A 47 2.77 -16.96 -17.45
CA THR A 47 3.74 -17.98 -17.84
C THR A 47 4.95 -17.89 -16.92
N LYS A 48 5.28 -19.01 -16.27
CA LYS A 48 6.55 -19.12 -15.57
C LYS A 48 7.62 -19.38 -16.62
N PRO A 49 8.73 -18.63 -16.66
CA PRO A 49 9.79 -18.89 -17.62
C PRO A 49 10.31 -20.32 -17.42
N ASP A 50 10.39 -21.11 -18.49
CA ASP A 50 10.91 -22.49 -18.47
C ASP A 50 12.34 -22.57 -17.88
N ASN A 51 13.06 -21.45 -17.95
CA ASN A 51 14.42 -21.29 -17.46
C ASN A 51 14.51 -21.06 -15.94
N GLY A 52 13.38 -21.09 -15.21
CA GLY A 52 13.32 -20.80 -13.78
C GLY A 52 13.50 -19.32 -13.41
N GLY A 53 13.35 -18.41 -14.38
CA GLY A 53 13.44 -16.97 -14.18
C GLY A 53 12.26 -16.38 -13.36
N PRO A 54 12.37 -15.11 -12.94
CA PRO A 54 11.34 -14.46 -12.13
C PRO A 54 9.99 -14.39 -12.85
N SER A 55 8.90 -14.53 -12.09
CA SER A 55 7.52 -14.42 -12.61
C SER A 55 6.73 -13.29 -11.94
N GLY A 56 6.12 -12.45 -12.77
CA GLY A 56 5.45 -11.23 -12.34
C GLY A 56 6.40 -10.10 -11.94
N GLY A 57 5.81 -8.98 -11.50
CA GLY A 57 6.54 -7.80 -11.04
C GLY A 57 6.33 -7.49 -9.56
N LEU A 58 7.36 -6.97 -8.90
CA LEU A 58 7.28 -6.34 -7.58
C LEU A 58 7.62 -4.86 -7.73
N MET A 59 6.71 -3.97 -7.34
CA MET A 59 6.90 -2.54 -7.52
C MET A 59 7.01 -1.80 -6.17
N PHE A 60 8.12 -1.10 -5.99
CA PHE A 60 8.32 -0.15 -4.90
C PHE A 60 7.85 1.24 -5.33
N ALA A 61 6.79 1.70 -4.68
CA ALA A 61 6.25 3.04 -4.85
C ALA A 61 6.36 3.83 -3.53
N VAL A 62 6.34 5.15 -3.64
CA VAL A 62 6.28 6.05 -2.48
C VAL A 62 4.90 6.66 -2.35
N TYR A 63 4.43 6.84 -1.11
CA TYR A 63 3.21 7.61 -0.87
C TYR A 63 3.37 9.04 -1.39
N ARG A 64 2.29 9.59 -1.95
CA ARG A 64 2.29 10.90 -2.63
C ARG A 64 3.17 10.94 -3.88
N GLY A 65 3.58 9.76 -4.36
CA GLY A 65 4.20 9.57 -5.66
C GLY A 65 3.15 9.44 -6.77
N LYS A 66 3.62 9.53 -8.02
CA LYS A 66 2.77 9.42 -9.21
C LYS A 66 2.02 8.09 -9.23
N ILE A 67 2.69 7.02 -8.82
CA ILE A 67 2.12 5.67 -8.79
C ILE A 67 1.01 5.55 -7.74
N SER A 68 1.23 6.08 -6.53
CA SER A 68 0.28 5.97 -5.42
C SER A 68 -0.98 6.84 -5.57
N GLU A 69 -0.90 7.93 -6.34
CA GLU A 69 -2.02 8.89 -6.49
C GLU A 69 -2.74 8.79 -7.83
N GLY A 70 -1.99 8.62 -8.93
CA GLY A 70 -2.50 8.85 -10.29
C GLY A 70 -2.63 7.61 -11.15
N ILE A 71 -2.12 6.46 -10.70
CA ILE A 71 -2.08 5.24 -11.50
C ILE A 71 -2.98 4.18 -10.96
N ASP A 72 -3.60 3.52 -11.90
CA ASP A 72 -4.74 2.68 -11.71
C ASP A 72 -4.32 1.28 -12.17
N PHE A 73 -4.03 0.40 -11.20
CA PHE A 73 -3.82 -1.04 -11.44
C PHE A 73 -5.17 -1.75 -11.39
N SER A 74 -5.60 -2.38 -12.48
CA SER A 74 -6.88 -3.09 -12.52
C SER A 74 -6.65 -4.59 -12.61
N ASP A 75 -7.53 -5.36 -11.97
CA ASP A 75 -7.60 -6.81 -12.09
C ASP A 75 -6.25 -7.47 -11.74
N ASP A 76 -5.68 -8.22 -12.69
CA ASP A 76 -4.42 -8.95 -12.53
C ASP A 76 -3.19 -8.04 -12.42
N ALA A 77 -3.31 -6.72 -12.64
CA ALA A 77 -2.16 -5.83 -12.55
C ALA A 77 -1.62 -5.65 -11.11
N CYS A 78 -2.46 -5.85 -10.08
CA CYS A 78 -2.04 -5.76 -8.69
C CYS A 78 -2.94 -6.60 -7.78
N ARG A 79 -2.51 -7.83 -7.48
CA ARG A 79 -3.23 -8.76 -6.57
C ARG A 79 -2.88 -8.58 -5.10
N ALA A 80 -1.78 -7.91 -4.79
CA ALA A 80 -1.41 -7.60 -3.42
C ALA A 80 -0.82 -6.20 -3.31
N VAL A 81 -1.19 -5.47 -2.26
CA VAL A 81 -0.60 -4.21 -1.87
C VAL A 81 -0.07 -4.30 -0.44
N ILE A 82 1.21 -4.01 -0.26
CA ILE A 82 1.88 -4.00 1.04
C ILE A 82 2.12 -2.55 1.45
N ASN A 83 1.55 -2.17 2.58
CA ASN A 83 1.68 -0.83 3.15
C ASN A 83 2.67 -0.88 4.30
N ILE A 84 3.73 -0.10 4.20
CA ILE A 84 4.80 -0.05 5.20
C ILE A 84 4.68 1.27 5.95
N GLY A 85 4.21 1.18 7.19
CA GLY A 85 4.01 2.34 8.06
C GLY A 85 2.88 3.29 7.62
N ILE A 86 2.76 4.41 8.34
CA ILE A 86 1.81 5.50 8.05
C ILE A 86 2.54 6.71 7.44
N PRO A 87 2.11 7.23 6.27
CA PRO A 87 2.81 8.29 5.52
C PRO A 87 2.55 9.69 6.08
N PHE A 88 3.02 9.90 7.30
CA PHE A 88 2.98 11.17 8.00
C PHE A 88 3.84 12.22 7.28
N PRO A 89 3.31 13.44 7.02
CA PRO A 89 4.13 14.54 6.52
C PRO A 89 5.31 14.84 7.46
N TYR A 90 6.43 15.33 6.92
CA TYR A 90 7.58 15.67 7.74
C TYR A 90 7.22 16.78 8.74
N MET A 91 7.28 16.46 10.04
CA MET A 91 6.84 17.37 11.11
C MET A 91 7.60 18.70 11.13
N LYS A 92 8.90 18.68 10.85
CA LYS A 92 9.74 19.89 10.88
C LYS A 92 9.65 20.71 9.59
N ASN A 93 8.79 20.33 8.65
CA ASN A 93 8.53 21.15 7.47
C ASN A 93 7.78 22.43 7.91
N VAL A 94 8.32 23.59 7.52
CA VAL A 94 7.77 24.91 7.92
C VAL A 94 6.31 25.07 7.49
N GLN A 95 5.94 24.63 6.30
CA GLN A 95 4.55 24.71 5.82
C GLN A 95 3.61 23.83 6.65
N VAL A 96 4.07 22.64 7.05
CA VAL A 96 3.30 21.74 7.92
C VAL A 96 3.10 22.37 9.30
N MET A 97 4.14 22.95 9.89
CA MET A 97 4.04 23.64 11.19
C MET A 97 3.12 24.85 11.13
N LEU A 98 3.29 25.73 10.13
CA LEU A 98 2.45 26.91 9.95
C LEU A 98 0.98 26.53 9.71
N LYS A 99 0.73 25.47 8.94
CA LYS A 99 -0.64 25.03 8.68
C LYS A 99 -1.31 24.44 9.92
N GLN A 100 -0.57 23.71 10.76
CA GLN A 100 -1.08 23.23 12.05
C GLN A 100 -1.47 24.42 12.94
N LYS A 101 -0.55 25.38 13.12
CA LYS A 101 -0.79 26.58 13.92
C LYS A 101 -2.01 27.38 13.43
N TYR A 102 -2.10 27.60 12.12
CA TYR A 102 -3.25 28.27 11.51
C TYR A 102 -4.57 27.55 11.81
N ASN A 103 -4.58 26.21 11.72
CA ASN A 103 -5.79 25.44 12.00
C ASN A 103 -6.17 25.49 13.49
N ASP A 104 -5.18 25.50 14.40
CA ASP A 104 -5.42 25.65 15.83
C ASP A 104 -6.04 27.02 16.15
N GLU A 105 -5.44 28.11 15.65
CA GLU A 105 -5.96 29.47 15.80
C GLU A 105 -7.36 29.61 15.19
N ALA A 106 -7.59 29.02 14.01
CA ALA A 106 -8.89 29.04 13.37
C ALA A 106 -9.96 28.23 14.13
N ALA A 107 -9.57 27.14 14.79
CA ALA A 107 -10.47 26.32 15.59
C ALA A 107 -10.86 27.02 16.91
N GLU A 108 -9.95 27.79 17.50
CA GLU A 108 -10.22 28.61 18.69
C GLU A 108 -11.11 29.82 18.37
N ALA A 109 -10.89 30.47 17.23
CA ALA A 109 -11.61 31.68 16.83
C ALA A 109 -13.01 31.42 16.23
N SER A 110 -13.38 30.17 15.96
CA SER A 110 -14.63 29.85 15.24
C SER A 110 -15.74 29.42 16.20
N ALA A 111 -16.93 29.99 16.04
CA ALA A 111 -18.15 29.52 16.72
C ALA A 111 -18.60 28.11 16.26
N TYR A 112 -17.99 27.57 15.20
CA TYR A 112 -18.27 26.25 14.66
C TYR A 112 -17.06 25.33 14.81
N PRO A 113 -17.26 24.02 15.08
CA PRO A 113 -16.16 23.07 15.17
C PRO A 113 -15.31 23.07 13.89
N ARG A 114 -14.02 23.41 14.03
CA ARG A 114 -13.03 23.24 12.97
C ARG A 114 -11.99 22.19 13.36
N LEU A 115 -11.36 21.63 12.34
CA LEU A 115 -10.32 20.62 12.48
C LEU A 115 -9.07 21.23 13.12
N LYS A 116 -8.61 20.68 14.25
CA LYS A 116 -7.37 21.13 14.89
C LYS A 116 -6.15 20.77 14.03
N GLY A 117 -5.02 21.41 14.30
CA GLY A 117 -3.74 21.16 13.61
C GLY A 117 -3.33 19.69 13.65
N SER A 118 -3.41 19.06 14.82
CA SER A 118 -3.07 17.64 15.01
C SER A 118 -4.00 16.69 14.26
N GLU A 119 -5.30 16.99 14.24
CA GLU A 119 -6.29 16.21 13.50
C GLU A 119 -6.12 16.36 11.99
N TRP A 120 -5.83 17.58 11.52
CA TRP A 120 -5.46 17.84 10.13
C TRP A 120 -4.22 17.06 9.73
N TYR A 121 -3.17 17.12 10.55
CA TYR A 121 -1.92 16.42 10.30
C TYR A 121 -2.14 14.91 10.20
N SER A 122 -2.92 14.34 11.12
CA SER A 122 -3.31 12.94 11.04
C SER A 122 -4.10 12.66 9.77
N THR A 123 -5.07 13.49 9.43
CA THR A 123 -5.91 13.33 8.23
C THR A 123 -5.07 13.31 6.95
N GLN A 124 -4.00 14.11 6.87
CA GLN A 124 -3.09 14.10 5.72
C GLN A 124 -2.46 12.72 5.50
N ALA A 125 -2.03 12.04 6.57
CA ALA A 125 -1.39 10.74 6.47
C ALA A 125 -2.38 9.66 6.02
N TYR A 126 -3.55 9.60 6.68
CA TYR A 126 -4.58 8.60 6.36
C TYR A 126 -5.20 8.81 4.98
N ARG A 127 -5.27 10.04 4.48
CA ARG A 127 -5.71 10.30 3.10
C ARG A 127 -4.77 9.69 2.08
N ALA A 128 -3.47 9.94 2.21
CA ALA A 128 -2.46 9.37 1.29
C ALA A 128 -2.46 7.83 1.33
N MET A 129 -2.58 7.25 2.52
CA MET A 129 -2.66 5.81 2.67
C MET A 129 -3.95 5.23 2.07
N ASN A 130 -5.13 5.80 2.37
CA ASN A 130 -6.40 5.34 1.80
C ASN A 130 -6.43 5.46 0.26
N GLN A 131 -5.74 6.46 -0.31
CA GLN A 131 -5.57 6.59 -1.76
C GLN A 131 -4.72 5.47 -2.35
N ALA A 132 -3.65 5.05 -1.67
CA ALA A 132 -2.81 3.93 -2.09
C ALA A 132 -3.56 2.58 -1.95
N LEU A 133 -4.35 2.40 -0.89
CA LEU A 133 -5.11 1.18 -0.63
C LEU A 133 -6.18 0.93 -1.71
N GLY A 134 -6.80 1.98 -2.24
CA GLY A 134 -7.80 1.88 -3.31
C GLY A 134 -7.24 1.46 -4.67
N ARG A 135 -5.91 1.30 -4.81
CA ARG A 135 -5.27 0.97 -6.10
C ARG A 135 -5.36 -0.51 -6.46
N CYS A 136 -5.44 -1.38 -5.45
CA CYS A 136 -5.49 -2.84 -5.63
C CYS A 136 -6.92 -3.35 -5.89
N ILE A 137 -7.96 -2.56 -5.61
CA ILE A 137 -9.36 -3.00 -5.69
C ILE A 137 -10.19 -1.94 -6.35
N ARG A 138 -10.63 -2.21 -7.57
CA ARG A 138 -11.31 -1.20 -8.41
C ARG A 138 -12.81 -1.30 -8.45
N HIS A 139 -13.34 -2.51 -8.37
CA HIS A 139 -14.77 -2.76 -8.45
C HIS A 139 -15.18 -3.92 -7.55
N ARG A 140 -16.50 -4.09 -7.37
CA ARG A 140 -17.09 -5.12 -6.50
C ARG A 140 -16.73 -6.58 -6.86
N ARG A 141 -16.15 -6.80 -8.04
CA ARG A 141 -15.70 -8.12 -8.52
C ARG A 141 -14.19 -8.27 -8.54
N ASP A 142 -13.46 -7.25 -8.11
CA ASP A 142 -12.00 -7.26 -8.06
C ASP A 142 -11.52 -7.67 -6.67
N TRP A 143 -10.58 -8.60 -6.62
CA TRP A 143 -10.05 -9.16 -5.39
C TRP A 143 -8.55 -8.90 -5.29
N GLY A 144 -8.09 -8.75 -4.06
CA GLY A 144 -6.68 -8.59 -3.76
C GLY A 144 -6.41 -8.64 -2.27
N ALA A 145 -5.16 -8.85 -1.91
CA ALA A 145 -4.68 -8.82 -0.54
C ALA A 145 -4.13 -7.44 -0.19
N ILE A 146 -4.64 -6.89 0.91
CA ILE A 146 -4.12 -5.66 1.50
C ILE A 146 -3.37 -6.07 2.76
N ILE A 147 -2.08 -5.76 2.79
CA ILE A 147 -1.20 -6.12 3.91
C ILE A 147 -0.70 -4.82 4.54
N PHE A 148 -0.85 -4.72 5.86
CA PHE A 148 -0.31 -3.64 6.68
C PHE A 148 0.87 -4.17 7.50
N LEU A 149 2.03 -3.55 7.33
CA LEU A 149 3.18 -3.69 8.21
C LEU A 149 3.23 -2.44 9.11
N GLU A 150 2.31 -2.40 10.07
CA GLU A 150 2.08 -1.24 10.94
C GLU A 150 1.28 -1.63 12.18
N SER A 151 1.92 -1.63 13.35
CA SER A 151 1.31 -2.09 14.61
C SER A 151 0.25 -1.16 15.20
N ARG A 152 0.18 0.09 14.73
CA ARG A 152 -0.85 1.03 15.18
C ARG A 152 -2.27 0.61 14.80
N PHE A 153 -2.47 -0.31 13.84
CA PHE A 153 -3.80 -0.78 13.46
C PHE A 153 -4.44 -1.77 14.44
N THR A 154 -3.68 -2.26 15.43
CA THR A 154 -4.24 -2.89 16.64
C THR A 154 -5.21 -1.98 17.40
N SER A 155 -4.97 -0.67 17.34
CA SER A 155 -5.80 0.32 18.01
C SER A 155 -6.97 0.75 17.13
N SER A 156 -8.18 0.58 17.68
CA SER A 156 -9.43 1.00 17.05
C SER A 156 -9.42 2.47 16.62
N MET A 157 -8.64 3.33 17.28
CA MET A 157 -8.49 4.75 16.91
C MET A 157 -7.87 4.93 15.53
N HIS A 158 -6.87 4.12 15.17
CA HIS A 158 -6.20 4.19 13.89
C HIS A 158 -6.99 3.46 12.80
N VAL A 159 -7.63 2.33 13.13
CA VAL A 159 -8.55 1.63 12.21
C VAL A 159 -9.71 2.53 11.80
N ARG A 160 -10.28 3.31 12.74
CA ARG A 160 -11.33 4.30 12.45
C ARG A 160 -10.91 5.42 11.48
N LYS A 161 -9.65 5.52 11.09
CA LYS A 161 -9.16 6.48 10.09
C LYS A 161 -9.02 5.87 8.68
N LEU A 162 -9.12 4.55 8.54
CA LEU A 162 -9.15 3.85 7.24
C LEU A 162 -10.46 4.09 6.48
N SER A 163 -10.58 3.69 5.22
CA SER A 163 -11.85 3.72 4.49
C SER A 163 -12.85 2.69 5.04
N LYS A 164 -14.15 3.02 5.10
CA LYS A 164 -15.21 2.17 5.71
C LYS A 164 -15.19 0.71 5.22
N TRP A 165 -14.90 0.50 3.94
CA TRP A 165 -14.86 -0.84 3.33
C TRP A 165 -13.69 -1.71 3.79
N ILE A 166 -12.62 -1.10 4.33
CA ILE A 166 -11.42 -1.78 4.87
C ILE A 166 -11.59 -2.05 6.37
N ARG A 167 -12.14 -1.09 7.13
CA ARG A 167 -12.16 -1.09 8.60
C ARG A 167 -12.65 -2.40 9.22
N THR A 168 -13.68 -2.99 8.66
CA THR A 168 -14.34 -4.19 9.22
C THR A 168 -13.64 -5.49 8.83
N ARG A 169 -12.55 -5.41 8.04
CA ARG A 169 -11.88 -6.56 7.44
C ARG A 169 -10.45 -6.73 7.94
N VAL A 170 -9.92 -5.74 8.66
CA VAL A 170 -8.56 -5.78 9.23
C VAL A 170 -8.49 -6.91 10.24
N LYS A 171 -7.62 -7.89 9.99
CA LYS A 171 -7.30 -8.98 10.92
C LYS A 171 -5.86 -8.82 11.40
N PRO A 172 -5.60 -8.64 12.70
CA PRO A 172 -4.25 -8.62 13.24
C PRO A 172 -3.68 -10.04 13.37
N PHE A 173 -2.41 -10.20 13.03
CA PHE A 173 -1.63 -11.43 13.18
C PHE A 173 -0.32 -11.11 13.89
N HIS A 174 -0.04 -11.85 14.97
CA HIS A 174 1.19 -11.70 15.76
C HIS A 174 2.35 -12.54 15.22
N HIS A 175 2.06 -13.54 14.39
CA HIS A 175 3.07 -14.43 13.82
C HIS A 175 3.01 -14.38 12.29
N PHE A 176 4.17 -14.21 11.67
CA PHE A 176 4.31 -14.14 10.22
C PHE A 176 3.75 -15.38 9.50
N ASP A 177 4.02 -16.58 10.02
CA ASP A 177 3.58 -17.83 9.40
C ASP A 177 2.05 -17.93 9.32
N GLN A 178 1.34 -17.44 10.35
CA GLN A 178 -0.13 -17.43 10.35
C GLN A 178 -0.67 -16.45 9.31
N ALA A 179 -0.05 -15.27 9.20
CA ALA A 179 -0.42 -14.27 8.19
C ALA A 179 -0.19 -14.81 6.77
N ILE A 180 0.94 -15.47 6.52
CA ILE A 180 1.24 -16.09 5.22
C ILE A 180 0.27 -17.22 4.90
N GLY A 181 -0.06 -18.08 5.86
CA GLY A 181 -1.04 -19.15 5.65
C GLY A 181 -2.43 -18.63 5.25
N GLU A 182 -2.90 -17.54 5.86
CA GLU A 182 -4.15 -16.87 5.48
C GLU A 182 -4.06 -16.28 4.06
N ILE A 183 -2.93 -15.64 3.71
CA ILE A 183 -2.71 -15.10 2.36
C ILE A 183 -2.72 -16.21 1.31
N GLN A 184 -2.02 -17.31 1.57
CA GLN A 184 -1.96 -18.46 0.65
C GLN A 184 -3.35 -19.05 0.43
N THR A 185 -4.07 -19.34 1.51
CA THR A 185 -5.45 -19.86 1.45
C THR A 185 -6.37 -18.92 0.67
N PHE A 186 -6.23 -17.61 0.89
CA PHE A 186 -7.00 -16.59 0.16
C PHE A 186 -6.67 -16.58 -1.33
N MET A 187 -5.38 -16.60 -1.69
CA MET A 187 -4.92 -16.56 -3.08
C MET A 187 -5.35 -17.81 -3.84
N GLU A 188 -5.23 -18.99 -3.23
CA GLU A 188 -5.67 -20.27 -3.80
C GLU A 188 -7.17 -20.27 -4.07
N HIS A 189 -7.99 -19.88 -3.08
CA HIS A 189 -9.45 -19.82 -3.23
C HIS A 189 -9.89 -18.95 -4.42
N TRP A 190 -9.30 -17.76 -4.57
CA TRP A 190 -9.66 -16.83 -5.64
C TRP A 190 -9.04 -17.15 -7.00
N SER A 191 -7.94 -17.91 -7.02
CA SER A 191 -7.39 -18.46 -8.25
C SER A 191 -8.35 -19.45 -8.92
N GLU A 192 -9.15 -20.17 -8.12
CA GLU A 192 -10.14 -21.15 -8.58
C GLU A 192 -11.55 -20.54 -8.80
N HIS A 193 -11.92 -19.51 -8.03
CA HIS A 193 -13.29 -18.96 -7.97
C HIS A 193 -13.42 -17.51 -8.46
N SER A 194 -12.72 -17.14 -9.54
CA SER A 194 -12.58 -15.77 -10.05
C SER A 194 -13.89 -15.04 -10.43
N SER A 195 -15.03 -15.73 -10.46
CA SER A 195 -16.35 -15.19 -10.84
C SER A 195 -17.25 -14.78 -9.67
N SER A 196 -16.86 -15.07 -8.42
CA SER A 196 -17.61 -14.69 -7.20
C SER A 196 -17.45 -13.19 -6.86
N PRO A 197 -18.37 -12.59 -6.07
CA PRO A 197 -18.19 -11.22 -5.59
C PRO A 197 -16.96 -11.12 -4.69
N ALA A 198 -15.91 -10.51 -5.25
CA ALA A 198 -14.63 -10.34 -4.61
C ALA A 198 -14.71 -9.64 -3.26
N THR A 199 -14.00 -10.21 -2.30
CA THR A 199 -13.83 -9.67 -0.96
C THR A 199 -12.34 -9.62 -0.68
N PRO A 200 -11.72 -8.45 -0.49
CA PRO A 200 -10.32 -8.42 -0.10
C PRO A 200 -10.07 -9.04 1.25
N VAL A 201 -8.93 -9.71 1.37
CA VAL A 201 -8.31 -10.03 2.65
C VAL A 201 -7.49 -8.82 3.09
N VAL A 202 -7.67 -8.40 4.34
CA VAL A 202 -6.95 -7.27 4.92
C VAL A 202 -6.24 -7.75 6.17
N ILE A 203 -4.92 -7.79 6.10
CA ILE A 203 -4.06 -8.44 7.10
C ILE A 203 -3.14 -7.38 7.68
N GLU A 204 -3.05 -7.34 9.01
CA GLU A 204 -2.04 -6.59 9.74
C GLU A 204 -1.05 -7.59 10.33
N ILE A 205 0.24 -7.39 10.06
CA ILE A 205 1.32 -8.21 10.61
C ILE A 205 2.01 -7.40 11.70
N LEU A 206 2.05 -7.96 12.90
CA LEU A 206 2.51 -7.32 14.14
C LEU A 206 3.87 -7.83 14.63
N ASP A 207 4.50 -8.72 13.85
CA ASP A 207 5.65 -9.52 14.24
C ASP A 207 6.61 -8.79 15.19
N GLU A 208 6.68 -9.27 16.42
CA GLU A 208 7.53 -8.70 17.49
C GLU A 208 8.99 -9.16 17.37
N ASP A 209 9.28 -10.12 16.46
CA ASP A 209 10.59 -10.74 16.27
C ASP A 209 11.38 -10.22 15.04
N LEU A 210 10.90 -9.15 14.37
CA LEU A 210 11.56 -8.49 13.21
C LEU A 210 12.44 -7.28 13.56
#